data_AF-A0A5C6DFP2-F1
#
_entry.id   AF-A0A5C6DFP2-F1
#
_cell.length_a   1.000
_cell.length_b   1.000
_cell.length_c   1.000
_cell.angle_alpha   90.00
_cell.angle_beta   90.00
_cell.angle_gamma   90.00
#
_symmetry.space_group_name_H-M   'P 1'
#
loop_
_entity.id
_entity.type
_entity.pdbx_description
1 polymer ?
#
loop_
_entity_poly.entity_id
_entity_poly.type
_entity_poly.pdbx_seq_one_letter_code
_entity_poly.pdbx_strand_id
1 'polypeptide(L)'
;MSHNVSTYTGISTKGQYVKLIWLLTVSILMLGVSVVWFYKEYNPEWKQHQRAVIKKKISKAEESFEFWSNPEWGDPKKAKELEGKIKSLKGSKLKIKQILLKGEGLWSNQENGHRVERCMTCHIDEEELTKLHPEGLPIPFDIYGCTVCHGGNGRALESERAHEGSHADRKAMEGPRTASADDFIKMWKRLHELNPEYEDRLRVESFYSPTGEYQIYVGSKKCIKCHKKMHPEHVERWRKTKFETFERIEKEPDYKNGNADYKRKCYKCHTTGYREDKKVYSEQGVGCEACHGPGEVYSHLMAGEHKGDVEKGQKLAKISFDFKICGDCHIPKRHEMRKEYFKDVARVK
;
A
#
# COMPACT_ATOMS: atom_id res chain seq x y z
N MET A 1 76.55 45.91 -48.54
CA MET A 1 75.21 45.31 -48.41
C MET A 1 75.38 43.92 -47.83
N SER A 2 75.16 43.79 -46.52
CA SER A 2 75.26 42.55 -45.75
C SER A 2 73.96 41.76 -45.88
N HIS A 3 74.02 40.56 -46.46
CA HIS A 3 72.89 39.65 -46.50
C HIS A 3 72.70 39.01 -45.12
N ASN A 4 71.55 39.28 -44.51
CA ASN A 4 71.11 38.64 -43.27
C ASN A 4 70.63 37.21 -43.59
N VAL A 5 71.35 36.21 -43.08
CA VAL A 5 70.91 34.82 -43.07
C VAL A 5 70.00 34.64 -41.86
N SER A 6 68.70 34.53 -42.10
CA SER A 6 67.72 34.18 -41.08
C SER A 6 67.81 32.68 -40.78
N THR A 7 68.21 32.35 -39.56
CA THR A 7 68.25 30.99 -39.02
C THR A 7 66.83 30.53 -38.69
N TYR A 8 66.34 29.53 -39.41
CA TYR A 8 65.13 28.79 -39.05
C TYR A 8 65.36 28.07 -37.72
N THR A 9 64.68 28.52 -36.68
CA THR A 9 64.63 27.85 -35.38
C THR A 9 63.81 26.56 -35.52
N GLY A 10 64.45 25.42 -35.28
CA GLY A 10 63.80 24.11 -35.28
C GLY A 10 62.68 24.06 -34.24
N ILE A 11 61.45 23.87 -34.72
CA ILE A 11 60.30 23.58 -33.87
C ILE A 11 60.59 22.28 -33.11
N SER A 12 60.64 22.36 -31.77
CA SER A 12 60.87 21.20 -30.90
C SER A 12 59.74 20.18 -31.05
N THR A 13 59.97 19.17 -31.88
CA THR A 13 59.03 18.09 -32.19
C THR A 13 58.63 17.31 -30.94
N LYS A 14 59.51 17.20 -29.94
CA LYS A 14 59.22 16.55 -28.64
C LYS A 14 58.01 17.15 -27.93
N GLY A 15 57.82 18.47 -27.95
CA GLY A 15 56.67 19.13 -27.32
C GLY A 15 55.33 18.86 -28.03
N GLN A 16 55.38 18.66 -29.35
CA GLN A 16 54.19 18.27 -30.14
C GLN A 16 53.78 16.82 -29.90
N TYR A 17 54.73 15.89 -29.81
CA TYR A 17 54.44 14.48 -29.51
C TYR A 17 53.83 14.29 -28.12
N VAL A 18 54.31 15.02 -27.11
CA VAL A 18 53.72 14.98 -25.75
C VAL A 18 52.27 15.48 -25.77
N LYS A 19 51.97 16.58 -26.49
CA LYS A 19 50.59 17.08 -26.66
C LYS A 19 49.70 16.09 -27.42
N LEU A 20 50.22 15.45 -28.47
CA LEU A 20 49.51 14.43 -29.24
C LEU A 20 49.18 13.19 -28.40
N ILE A 21 50.14 12.69 -27.62
CA ILE A 21 49.94 11.56 -26.71
C ILE A 21 48.89 11.90 -25.66
N TRP A 22 48.94 13.10 -25.08
CA TRP A 22 47.97 13.57 -24.09
C TRP A 22 46.55 13.70 -24.66
N LEU A 23 46.40 14.26 -25.86
CA LEU A 23 45.12 14.31 -26.56
C LEU A 23 44.58 12.92 -26.91
N LEU A 24 45.44 11.99 -27.34
CA LEU A 24 45.06 10.61 -27.63
C LEU A 24 44.58 9.88 -26.37
N THR A 25 45.28 10.04 -25.26
CA THR A 25 44.90 9.43 -23.97
C THR A 25 43.57 9.97 -23.46
N VAL A 26 43.34 11.29 -23.52
CA VAL A 26 42.04 11.88 -23.16
C VAL A 26 40.93 11.42 -24.12
N SER A 27 41.22 11.31 -25.42
CA SER A 27 40.24 10.83 -26.41
C SER A 27 39.84 9.38 -26.17
N ILE A 28 40.81 8.50 -25.87
CA ILE A 28 40.57 7.11 -25.50
C ILE A 28 39.75 7.02 -24.20
N LEU A 29 40.07 7.83 -23.20
CA LEU A 29 39.28 7.91 -21.96
C LEU A 29 37.84 8.34 -22.22
N MET A 30 37.63 9.40 -22.99
CA MET A 30 36.30 9.87 -23.39
C MET A 30 35.52 8.79 -24.13
N LEU A 31 36.16 8.11 -25.10
CA LEU A 31 35.53 7.03 -25.86
C LEU A 31 35.17 5.86 -24.94
N GLY A 32 36.04 5.50 -24.00
CA GLY A 32 35.77 4.51 -22.96
C GLY A 32 34.55 4.88 -22.10
N VAL A 33 34.46 6.13 -21.65
CA VAL A 33 33.31 6.64 -20.89
C VAL A 33 32.04 6.60 -21.74
N SER A 34 32.10 7.01 -23.01
CA SER A 34 30.95 6.93 -23.93
C SER A 34 30.48 5.49 -24.13
N VAL A 35 31.39 4.52 -24.32
CA VAL A 35 31.04 3.10 -24.45
C VAL A 35 30.35 2.59 -23.20
N VAL A 36 30.88 2.92 -22.00
CA VAL A 36 30.24 2.54 -20.73
C VAL A 36 28.86 3.18 -20.59
N TRP A 37 28.70 4.44 -20.98
CA TRP A 37 27.42 5.14 -20.94
C TRP A 37 26.39 4.52 -21.90
N PHE A 38 26.77 4.28 -23.15
CA PHE A 38 25.94 3.56 -24.11
C PHE A 38 25.56 2.16 -23.61
N TYR A 39 26.50 1.42 -23.03
CA TYR A 39 26.22 0.11 -22.47
C TYR A 39 25.16 0.18 -21.35
N LYS A 40 25.28 1.16 -20.44
CA LYS A 40 24.29 1.39 -19.37
C LYS A 40 22.93 1.81 -19.91
N GLU A 41 22.89 2.67 -20.92
CA GLU A 41 21.64 3.14 -21.55
C GLU A 41 20.88 2.00 -22.24
N TYR A 42 21.60 1.08 -22.92
CA TYR A 42 20.98 -0.06 -23.59
C TYR A 42 20.70 -1.24 -22.65
N ASN A 43 21.46 -1.39 -21.56
CA ASN A 43 21.30 -2.44 -20.54
C ASN A 43 21.06 -1.87 -19.13
N PRO A 44 19.98 -1.09 -18.93
CA PRO A 44 19.66 -0.53 -17.63
C PRO A 44 19.36 -1.63 -16.61
N GLU A 45 19.58 -1.31 -15.33
CA GLU A 45 19.45 -2.21 -14.19
C GLU A 45 18.12 -2.97 -14.17
N TRP A 46 17.00 -2.28 -14.43
CA TRP A 46 15.67 -2.90 -14.44
C TRP A 46 15.52 -4.05 -15.43
N LYS A 47 16.21 -4.02 -16.59
CA LYS A 47 16.19 -5.14 -17.55
C LYS A 47 16.85 -6.37 -16.95
N GLN A 48 17.88 -6.19 -16.12
CA GLN A 48 18.58 -7.28 -15.45
C GLN A 48 17.66 -7.97 -14.45
N HIS A 49 16.88 -7.21 -13.68
CA HIS A 49 15.87 -7.76 -12.76
C HIS A 49 14.80 -8.58 -13.49
N GLN A 50 14.23 -8.05 -14.58
CA GLN A 50 13.24 -8.81 -15.36
C GLN A 50 13.83 -10.09 -15.96
N ARG A 51 15.04 -10.03 -16.52
CA ARG A 51 15.75 -11.21 -17.03
C ARG A 51 15.94 -12.27 -15.94
N ALA A 52 16.35 -11.85 -14.73
CA ALA A 52 16.55 -12.75 -13.60
C ALA A 52 15.24 -13.46 -13.18
N VAL A 53 14.13 -12.72 -13.08
CA VAL A 53 12.82 -13.30 -12.75
C VAL A 53 12.32 -14.24 -13.84
N ILE A 54 12.42 -13.85 -15.12
CA ILE A 54 12.03 -14.71 -16.25
C ILE A 54 12.87 -16.00 -16.25
N LYS A 55 14.19 -15.89 -16.05
CA LYS A 55 15.08 -17.06 -15.94
C LYS A 55 14.68 -18.01 -14.81
N LYS A 56 14.37 -17.47 -13.62
CA LYS A 56 13.87 -18.25 -12.46
C LYS A 56 12.55 -18.96 -12.81
N LYS A 57 11.62 -18.29 -13.49
CA LYS A 57 10.35 -18.89 -13.94
C LYS A 57 10.54 -19.99 -14.99
N ILE A 58 11.48 -19.80 -15.92
CA ILE A 58 11.83 -20.82 -16.93
C ILE A 58 12.42 -22.06 -16.25
N SER A 59 13.41 -21.91 -15.36
CA SER A 59 14.02 -23.04 -14.64
C SER A 59 12.98 -23.87 -13.90
N LYS A 60 12.10 -23.22 -13.12
CA LYS A 60 11.01 -23.91 -12.41
C LYS A 60 10.03 -24.63 -13.34
N ALA A 61 9.74 -24.03 -14.50
CA ALA A 61 8.86 -24.63 -15.49
C ALA A 61 9.52 -25.82 -16.20
N GLU A 62 10.83 -25.74 -16.48
CA GLU A 62 11.63 -26.83 -17.06
C GLU A 62 11.76 -28.01 -16.10
N GLU A 63 12.03 -27.77 -14.81
CA GLU A 63 12.02 -28.81 -13.77
C GLU A 63 10.64 -29.47 -13.64
N SER A 64 9.57 -28.68 -13.64
CA SER A 64 8.20 -29.21 -13.60
C SER A 64 7.88 -30.01 -14.87
N PHE A 65 8.36 -29.55 -16.03
CA PHE A 65 8.17 -30.23 -17.30
C PHE A 65 8.85 -31.60 -17.30
N GLU A 66 10.09 -31.68 -16.81
CA GLU A 66 10.82 -32.95 -16.69
C GLU A 66 10.06 -33.95 -15.80
N PHE A 67 9.52 -33.48 -14.66
CA PHE A 67 8.70 -34.32 -13.78
C PHE A 67 7.43 -34.84 -14.46
N TRP A 68 6.66 -33.96 -15.11
CA TRP A 68 5.38 -34.34 -15.75
C TRP A 68 5.55 -35.07 -17.09
N SER A 69 6.74 -35.04 -17.69
CA SER A 69 7.05 -35.76 -18.94
C SER A 69 7.45 -37.22 -18.72
N ASN A 70 7.51 -37.68 -17.47
CA ASN A 70 7.86 -39.06 -17.16
C ASN A 70 6.80 -40.04 -17.75
N PRO A 71 7.21 -41.06 -18.53
CA PRO A 71 6.28 -42.00 -19.14
C PRO A 71 5.47 -42.89 -18.17
N GLU A 72 5.94 -43.11 -16.94
CA GLU A 72 5.34 -44.03 -15.96
C GLU A 72 4.24 -43.38 -15.12
N TRP A 73 4.43 -42.13 -14.68
CA TRP A 73 3.49 -41.42 -13.78
C TRP A 73 3.16 -39.99 -14.22
N GLY A 74 3.79 -39.50 -15.28
CA GLY A 74 3.59 -38.15 -15.79
C GLY A 74 2.22 -37.97 -16.44
N ASP A 75 1.87 -36.71 -16.69
CA ASP A 75 0.64 -36.33 -17.37
C ASP A 75 1.01 -35.60 -18.67
N PRO A 76 0.84 -36.25 -19.84
CA PRO A 76 1.17 -35.66 -21.13
C PRO A 76 0.48 -34.32 -21.40
N LYS A 77 -0.72 -34.10 -20.83
CA LYS A 77 -1.42 -32.81 -20.99
C LYS A 77 -0.71 -31.71 -20.22
N LYS A 78 -0.30 -31.96 -18.97
CA LYS A 78 0.46 -31.00 -18.16
C LYS A 78 1.85 -30.73 -18.74
N ALA A 79 2.53 -31.75 -19.25
CA ALA A 79 3.80 -31.58 -19.94
C ALA A 79 3.66 -30.63 -21.16
N LYS A 80 2.65 -30.85 -22.00
CA LYS A 80 2.37 -29.98 -23.15
C LYS A 80 2.01 -28.54 -22.75
N GLU A 81 1.27 -28.36 -21.66
CA GLU A 81 0.96 -27.03 -21.12
C GLU A 81 2.23 -26.30 -20.64
N LEU A 82 3.11 -27.01 -19.91
CA LEU A 82 4.38 -26.47 -19.43
C LEU A 82 5.33 -26.13 -20.58
N GLU A 83 5.39 -26.95 -21.62
CA GLU A 83 6.15 -26.64 -22.84
C GLU A 83 5.69 -25.32 -23.48
N GLY A 84 4.38 -25.13 -23.62
CA GLY A 84 3.78 -23.88 -24.08
C GLY A 84 4.16 -22.69 -23.20
N LYS A 85 4.11 -22.87 -21.88
CA LYS A 85 4.51 -21.85 -20.89
C LYS A 85 5.99 -21.48 -21.01
N ILE A 86 6.89 -22.45 -21.15
CA ILE A 86 8.33 -22.24 -21.34
C ILE A 86 8.58 -21.43 -22.61
N LYS A 87 7.94 -21.80 -23.74
CA LYS A 87 8.06 -21.08 -25.01
C LYS A 87 7.58 -19.63 -24.87
N SER A 88 6.46 -19.40 -24.18
CA SER A 88 5.94 -18.05 -23.89
C SER A 88 6.90 -17.23 -23.02
N LEU A 89 7.51 -17.84 -22.00
CA LEU A 89 8.48 -17.17 -21.12
C LEU A 89 9.76 -16.79 -21.88
N LYS A 90 10.29 -17.71 -22.71
CA LYS A 90 11.45 -17.44 -23.57
C LYS A 90 11.20 -16.31 -24.57
N GLY A 91 9.96 -16.14 -25.05
CA GLY A 91 9.54 -15.05 -25.93
C GLY A 91 9.13 -13.74 -25.23
N SER A 92 9.22 -13.65 -23.90
CA SER A 92 8.73 -12.51 -23.14
C SER A 92 9.53 -11.24 -23.42
N LYS A 93 8.85 -10.16 -23.82
CA LYS A 93 9.47 -8.85 -24.08
C LYS A 93 9.67 -8.08 -22.77
N LEU A 94 10.88 -7.56 -22.56
CA LEU A 94 11.20 -6.68 -21.44
C LEU A 94 10.56 -5.31 -21.67
N LYS A 95 9.85 -4.80 -20.68
CA LYS A 95 9.15 -3.51 -20.77
C LYS A 95 9.04 -2.84 -19.41
N ILE A 96 9.00 -1.52 -19.41
CA ILE A 96 8.65 -0.75 -18.23
C ILE A 96 7.17 -0.99 -17.93
N LYS A 97 6.86 -1.49 -16.72
CA LYS A 97 5.50 -1.59 -16.21
C LYS A 97 5.24 -0.36 -15.36
N GLN A 98 4.19 0.39 -15.70
CA GLN A 98 3.79 1.57 -14.94
C GLN A 98 2.31 1.49 -14.57
N ILE A 99 2.01 1.84 -13.33
CA ILE A 99 0.65 2.05 -12.82
C ILE A 99 0.42 3.56 -12.80
N LEU A 100 -0.67 4.00 -13.40
CA LEU A 100 -1.11 5.39 -13.34
C LEU A 100 -1.98 5.56 -12.11
N LEU A 101 -1.44 6.27 -11.12
CA LEU A 101 -2.11 6.52 -9.86
C LEU A 101 -3.00 7.76 -9.97
N LYS A 102 -4.16 7.73 -9.29
CA LYS A 102 -5.02 8.92 -9.17
C LYS A 102 -4.31 10.03 -8.39
N GLY A 103 -4.72 11.28 -8.64
CA GLY A 103 -4.14 12.49 -8.05
C GLY A 103 -2.99 13.11 -8.86
N GLU A 104 -2.63 14.34 -8.51
CA GLU A 104 -1.52 15.07 -9.13
C GLU A 104 -0.18 14.65 -8.51
N GLY A 105 0.80 14.31 -9.35
CA GLY A 105 2.17 14.08 -8.89
C GLY A 105 2.94 15.39 -8.95
N LEU A 106 3.48 15.87 -7.82
CA LEU A 106 4.41 17.00 -7.83
C LEU A 106 5.62 16.65 -8.70
N TRP A 107 5.84 17.44 -9.75
CA TRP A 107 7.12 17.48 -10.43
C TRP A 107 8.08 18.26 -9.56
N SER A 108 9.38 17.93 -9.64
CA SER A 108 10.45 18.72 -9.03
C SER A 108 10.44 20.20 -9.45
N ASN A 109 9.60 20.58 -10.44
CA ASN A 109 9.57 21.88 -11.08
C ASN A 109 8.15 22.53 -11.14
N GLN A 110 7.18 22.10 -10.32
CA GLN A 110 5.83 22.70 -10.26
C GLN A 110 5.04 22.75 -11.59
N GLU A 111 5.16 21.74 -12.46
CA GLU A 111 4.20 21.51 -13.56
C GLU A 111 3.32 20.30 -13.27
N ASN A 112 2.18 20.14 -13.97
CA ASN A 112 1.16 19.13 -13.71
C ASN A 112 1.44 17.79 -14.43
N GLY A 113 1.25 16.66 -13.74
CA GLY A 113 1.26 15.34 -14.40
C GLY A 113 0.82 14.20 -13.50
N HIS A 114 0.45 13.08 -14.11
CA HIS A 114 -0.05 11.91 -13.40
C HIS A 114 1.01 11.33 -12.47
N ARG A 115 0.60 10.99 -11.25
CA ARG A 115 1.43 10.21 -10.34
C ARG A 115 1.60 8.80 -10.93
N VAL A 116 2.83 8.29 -10.93
CA VAL A 116 3.13 6.96 -11.50
C VAL A 116 3.91 6.10 -10.52
N GLU A 117 3.64 4.80 -10.57
CA GLU A 117 4.36 3.76 -9.83
C GLU A 117 4.97 2.76 -10.82
N ARG A 118 6.26 2.47 -10.66
CA ARG A 118 7.07 1.65 -11.56
C ARG A 118 7.79 0.52 -10.85
N CYS A 119 7.54 0.28 -9.55
CA CYS A 119 8.08 -0.87 -8.81
C CYS A 119 7.90 -2.19 -9.58
N MET A 120 6.76 -2.41 -10.24
CA MET A 120 6.50 -3.62 -11.03
C MET A 120 7.36 -3.74 -12.28
N THR A 121 8.16 -2.74 -12.63
CA THR A 121 9.18 -2.87 -13.69
C THR A 121 10.27 -3.82 -13.24
N CYS A 122 10.72 -3.77 -11.99
CA CYS A 122 11.71 -4.70 -11.45
C CYS A 122 11.02 -5.91 -10.79
N HIS A 123 9.88 -5.70 -10.14
CA HIS A 123 9.09 -6.73 -9.46
C HIS A 123 7.95 -7.24 -10.36
N ILE A 124 8.31 -7.96 -11.42
CA ILE A 124 7.32 -8.43 -12.42
C ILE A 124 6.52 -9.67 -12.00
N ASP A 125 6.87 -10.32 -10.89
CA ASP A 125 6.21 -11.53 -10.41
C ASP A 125 5.03 -11.20 -9.47
N GLU A 126 3.91 -10.81 -10.07
CA GLU A 126 2.70 -10.39 -9.35
C GLU A 126 2.11 -11.50 -8.47
N GLU A 127 2.26 -12.78 -8.86
CA GLU A 127 1.84 -13.92 -8.04
C GLU A 127 2.71 -14.06 -6.78
N GLU A 128 4.04 -13.91 -6.91
CA GLU A 128 4.97 -13.91 -5.77
C GLU A 128 4.68 -12.71 -4.86
N LEU A 129 4.46 -11.52 -5.43
CA LEU A 129 4.09 -10.33 -4.66
C LEU A 129 2.80 -10.55 -3.89
N THR A 130 1.73 -11.04 -4.52
CA THR A 130 0.43 -11.26 -3.86
C THR A 130 0.55 -12.22 -2.66
N LYS A 131 1.39 -13.25 -2.78
CA LYS A 131 1.64 -14.22 -1.67
C LYS A 131 2.44 -13.63 -0.51
N LEU A 132 3.25 -12.60 -0.75
CA LEU A 132 4.03 -11.93 0.29
C LEU A 132 3.22 -10.89 1.05
N HIS A 133 2.07 -10.45 0.52
CA HIS A 133 1.17 -9.54 1.22
C HIS A 133 0.25 -10.33 2.17
N PRO A 134 -0.20 -9.71 3.28
CA PRO A 134 -1.17 -10.33 4.18
C PRO A 134 -2.41 -10.81 3.43
N GLU A 135 -2.91 -11.99 3.81
CA GLU A 135 -4.13 -12.54 3.22
C GLU A 135 -5.32 -11.59 3.49
N GLY A 136 -6.06 -11.25 2.43
CA GLY A 136 -7.19 -10.33 2.52
C GLY A 136 -6.78 -8.88 2.74
N LEU A 137 -5.56 -8.47 2.36
CA LEU A 137 -5.18 -7.07 2.30
C LEU A 137 -6.17 -6.31 1.38
N PRO A 138 -6.92 -5.34 1.91
CA PRO A 138 -8.00 -4.66 1.18
C PRO A 138 -7.49 -3.55 0.25
N ILE A 139 -6.16 -3.40 0.12
CA ILE A 139 -5.48 -2.33 -0.62
C ILE A 139 -4.73 -2.97 -1.78
N PRO A 140 -5.33 -3.06 -2.97
CA PRO A 140 -4.69 -3.68 -4.12
C PRO A 140 -3.63 -2.74 -4.73
N PHE A 141 -2.43 -3.28 -4.97
CA PHE A 141 -1.27 -2.47 -5.39
C PHE A 141 -1.40 -1.91 -6.81
N ASP A 142 -2.24 -2.49 -7.66
CA ASP A 142 -2.54 -2.00 -9.01
C ASP A 142 -3.41 -0.72 -9.02
N ILE A 143 -4.06 -0.40 -7.90
CA ILE A 143 -4.82 0.85 -7.71
C ILE A 143 -4.01 1.86 -6.89
N TYR A 144 -3.42 1.42 -5.78
CA TYR A 144 -2.80 2.32 -4.80
C TYR A 144 -1.27 2.45 -4.97
N GLY A 145 -0.64 1.56 -5.74
CA GLY A 145 0.81 1.50 -5.88
C GLY A 145 1.51 0.92 -4.64
N CYS A 146 2.77 0.56 -4.77
CA CYS A 146 3.55 -0.04 -3.68
C CYS A 146 4.02 1.00 -2.67
N THR A 147 4.42 2.18 -3.15
CA THR A 147 5.07 3.21 -2.33
C THR A 147 4.15 3.87 -1.31
N VAL A 148 2.82 3.66 -1.36
CA VAL A 148 1.89 4.16 -0.34
C VAL A 148 2.16 3.54 1.04
N CYS A 149 2.39 2.22 1.07
CA CYS A 149 2.74 1.49 2.29
C CYS A 149 4.25 1.26 2.38
N HIS A 150 4.96 1.07 1.27
CA HIS A 150 6.40 0.79 1.33
C HIS A 150 7.28 2.02 1.35
N GLY A 151 6.78 3.25 1.10
CA GLY A 151 7.66 4.40 0.88
C GLY A 151 8.49 4.23 -0.39
N GLY A 152 9.63 4.90 -0.50
CA GLY A 152 10.47 4.85 -1.70
C GLY A 152 10.05 5.81 -2.83
N ASN A 153 10.77 5.72 -3.95
CA ASN A 153 10.52 6.51 -5.16
C ASN A 153 9.94 5.65 -6.28
N GLY A 154 8.62 5.68 -6.41
CA GLY A 154 7.90 4.89 -7.41
C GLY A 154 8.16 5.28 -8.87
N ARG A 155 8.89 6.38 -9.15
CA ARG A 155 9.24 6.77 -10.54
C ARG A 155 10.59 6.23 -10.98
N ALA A 156 11.45 5.88 -10.02
CA ALA A 156 12.82 5.48 -10.28
C ALA A 156 12.87 4.10 -10.96
N LEU A 157 13.88 3.91 -11.81
CA LEU A 157 14.17 2.65 -12.48
C LEU A 157 15.51 2.06 -12.03
N GLU A 158 16.26 2.78 -11.20
CA GLU A 158 17.44 2.31 -10.50
C GLU A 158 17.06 1.86 -9.08
N SER A 159 17.60 0.72 -8.64
CA SER A 159 17.21 0.07 -7.37
C SER A 159 17.49 0.97 -6.16
N GLU A 160 18.66 1.61 -6.13
CA GLU A 160 19.07 2.49 -5.02
C GLU A 160 18.08 3.66 -4.85
N ARG A 161 17.75 4.36 -5.93
CA ARG A 161 16.81 5.48 -5.91
C ARG A 161 15.38 5.03 -5.64
N ALA A 162 14.96 3.89 -6.18
CA ALA A 162 13.62 3.35 -5.95
C ALA A 162 13.40 3.01 -4.47
N HIS A 163 14.44 2.52 -3.80
CA HIS A 163 14.37 2.10 -2.40
C HIS A 163 14.77 3.19 -1.39
N GLU A 164 15.13 4.39 -1.85
CA GLU A 164 15.45 5.52 -0.96
C GLU A 164 14.26 5.89 -0.08
N GLY A 165 14.40 5.70 1.23
CA GLY A 165 13.30 5.91 2.19
C GLY A 165 12.17 4.87 2.09
N SER A 166 12.45 3.69 1.53
CA SER A 166 11.52 2.57 1.52
C SER A 166 11.62 1.69 2.77
N HIS A 167 10.55 0.94 3.04
CA HIS A 167 10.42 -0.02 4.12
C HIS A 167 10.36 -1.42 3.52
N ALA A 168 11.38 -2.22 3.81
CA ALA A 168 11.56 -3.55 3.20
C ALA A 168 10.52 -4.59 3.67
N ASP A 169 10.02 -4.46 4.89
CA ASP A 169 9.13 -5.44 5.50
C ASP A 169 8.11 -4.80 6.46
N ARG A 170 7.22 -5.64 6.99
CA ARG A 170 6.16 -5.27 7.92
C ARG A 170 6.67 -4.48 9.14
N LYS A 171 7.76 -4.94 9.76
CA LYS A 171 8.32 -4.34 10.97
C LYS A 171 8.91 -2.96 10.67
N ALA A 172 9.58 -2.83 9.52
CA ALA A 172 10.10 -1.57 9.04
C ALA A 172 9.00 -0.55 8.72
N MET A 173 7.81 -1.00 8.30
CA MET A 173 6.64 -0.14 8.10
C MET A 173 6.00 0.32 9.42
N GLU A 174 5.86 -0.60 10.39
CA GLU A 174 5.21 -0.32 11.68
C GLU A 174 5.99 0.71 12.50
N GLY A 175 7.28 0.49 12.75
CA GLY A 175 8.06 1.27 13.71
C GLY A 175 7.99 2.79 13.54
N PRO A 176 8.37 3.36 12.37
CA PRO A 176 8.35 4.80 12.15
C PRO A 176 6.93 5.39 12.22
N ARG A 177 5.92 4.70 11.68
CA ARG A 177 4.55 5.20 11.59
C ARG A 177 3.77 5.07 12.89
N THR A 178 4.05 4.07 13.72
CA THR A 178 3.47 4.00 15.07
C THR A 178 4.19 4.90 16.06
N ALA A 179 5.40 5.39 15.75
CA ALA A 179 6.12 6.37 16.55
C ALA A 179 5.79 7.83 16.21
N SER A 180 5.20 8.08 15.03
CA SER A 180 4.95 9.41 14.47
C SER A 180 3.53 9.51 13.90
N ALA A 181 2.68 10.29 14.56
CA ALA A 181 1.34 10.58 14.06
C ALA A 181 1.38 11.24 12.68
N ASP A 182 2.40 12.07 12.39
CA ASP A 182 2.52 12.76 11.12
C ASP A 182 2.84 11.82 9.96
N ASP A 183 3.73 10.84 10.16
CA ASP A 183 4.03 9.85 9.14
C ASP A 183 2.82 8.95 8.85
N PHE A 184 2.04 8.65 9.88
CA PHE A 184 0.83 7.86 9.71
C PHE A 184 -0.30 8.66 9.02
N ILE A 185 -0.50 9.92 9.40
CA ILE A 185 -1.42 10.83 8.72
C ILE A 185 -1.02 11.00 7.26
N LYS A 186 0.28 11.15 6.97
CA LYS A 186 0.79 11.25 5.60
C LYS A 186 0.44 10.00 4.78
N MET A 187 0.55 8.81 5.38
CA MET A 187 0.13 7.56 4.74
C MET A 187 -1.38 7.55 4.46
N TRP A 188 -2.22 7.91 5.44
CA TRP A 188 -3.67 7.98 5.25
C TRP A 188 -4.10 9.01 4.20
N LYS A 189 -3.51 10.21 4.21
CA LYS A 189 -3.74 11.23 3.18
C LYS A 189 -3.41 10.69 1.79
N ARG A 190 -2.30 9.96 1.68
CA ARG A 190 -1.91 9.33 0.43
C ARG A 190 -2.91 8.27 -0.02
N LEU A 191 -3.43 7.43 0.87
CA LEU A 191 -4.50 6.49 0.55
C LEU A 191 -5.76 7.20 0.04
N HIS A 192 -6.13 8.30 0.70
CA HIS A 192 -7.28 9.13 0.34
C HIS A 192 -7.13 9.76 -1.06
N GLU A 193 -5.98 10.36 -1.35
CA GLU A 193 -5.67 10.94 -2.66
C GLU A 193 -5.78 9.93 -3.81
N LEU A 194 -5.42 8.67 -3.54
CA LEU A 194 -5.38 7.59 -4.52
C LEU A 194 -6.74 6.96 -4.77
N ASN A 195 -7.66 7.04 -3.81
CA ASN A 195 -9.06 6.64 -4.02
C ASN A 195 -10.02 7.61 -3.30
N PRO A 196 -10.24 8.81 -3.86
CA PRO A 196 -11.15 9.78 -3.27
C PRO A 196 -12.58 9.35 -3.60
N GLU A 197 -13.17 8.48 -2.78
CA GLU A 197 -14.60 8.16 -2.91
C GLU A 197 -15.49 9.26 -2.29
N TYR A 198 -14.97 10.04 -1.34
CA TYR A 198 -15.70 11.12 -0.65
C TYR A 198 -14.77 12.25 -0.21
N GLU A 199 -15.20 13.51 -0.36
CA GLU A 199 -14.52 14.69 0.19
C GLU A 199 -14.73 14.82 1.71
N ASP A 200 -13.62 14.79 2.46
CA ASP A 200 -13.18 15.82 3.43
C ASP A 200 -12.42 15.28 4.67
N ARG A 201 -12.43 13.97 4.99
CA ARG A 201 -11.75 13.44 6.20
C ARG A 201 -11.24 12.00 6.07
N LEU A 202 -10.14 11.70 6.77
CA LEU A 202 -9.39 10.43 6.71
C LEU A 202 -10.05 9.28 7.50
N ARG A 203 -11.38 9.26 7.65
CA ARG A 203 -12.06 8.31 8.55
C ARG A 203 -11.96 6.87 8.07
N VAL A 204 -12.17 6.64 6.78
CA VAL A 204 -12.12 5.27 6.22
C VAL A 204 -10.67 4.81 6.17
N GLU A 205 -9.77 5.70 5.79
CA GLU A 205 -8.33 5.45 5.74
C GLU A 205 -7.77 5.17 7.13
N SER A 206 -8.33 5.81 8.17
CA SER A 206 -7.92 5.57 9.55
C SER A 206 -8.27 4.19 10.09
N PHE A 207 -8.97 3.36 9.31
CA PHE A 207 -9.21 1.98 9.68
C PHE A 207 -8.04 1.08 9.29
N TYR A 208 -7.11 1.56 8.47
CA TYR A 208 -5.93 0.81 8.05
C TYR A 208 -4.71 1.13 8.91
N SER A 209 -3.97 0.09 9.26
CA SER A 209 -2.73 0.14 10.03
C SER A 209 -1.58 0.61 9.13
N PRO A 210 -0.38 0.86 9.69
CA PRO A 210 0.82 1.17 8.91
C PRO A 210 1.16 0.18 7.79
N THR A 211 0.66 -1.06 7.89
CA THR A 211 0.91 -2.16 6.95
C THR A 211 -0.22 -2.32 5.93
N GLY A 212 -1.26 -1.49 6.01
CA GLY A 212 -2.43 -1.53 5.13
C GLY A 212 -3.52 -2.52 5.56
N GLU A 213 -3.31 -3.30 6.61
CA GLU A 213 -4.35 -4.17 7.16
C GLU A 213 -5.35 -3.38 7.98
N TYR A 214 -6.53 -3.97 8.21
CA TYR A 214 -7.47 -3.37 9.15
C TYR A 214 -6.92 -3.39 10.58
N GLN A 215 -6.98 -2.23 11.23
CA GLN A 215 -6.62 -2.06 12.63
C GLN A 215 -7.58 -2.82 13.55
N ILE A 216 -7.07 -3.15 14.73
CA ILE A 216 -7.81 -3.86 15.76
C ILE A 216 -8.72 -2.88 16.52
N TYR A 217 -9.99 -3.26 16.65
CA TYR A 217 -10.91 -2.66 17.62
C TYR A 217 -10.56 -3.18 19.02
N VAL A 218 -10.04 -2.30 19.87
CA VAL A 218 -9.54 -2.67 21.21
C VAL A 218 -10.65 -2.69 22.27
N GLY A 219 -11.84 -2.21 21.92
CA GLY A 219 -13.03 -2.19 22.75
C GLY A 219 -13.08 -1.01 23.73
N SER A 220 -14.31 -0.57 24.04
CA SER A 220 -14.57 0.60 24.87
C SER A 220 -13.94 0.51 26.26
N LYS A 221 -13.79 -0.70 26.81
CA LYS A 221 -13.11 -0.94 28.11
C LYS A 221 -11.69 -0.39 28.14
N LYS A 222 -10.92 -0.51 27.04
CA LYS A 222 -9.53 -0.01 27.00
C LYS A 222 -9.51 1.52 27.05
N CYS A 223 -10.42 2.18 26.32
CA CYS A 223 -10.59 3.63 26.31
C CYS A 223 -10.99 4.15 27.71
N ILE A 224 -12.00 3.52 28.32
CA ILE A 224 -12.57 3.93 29.62
C ILE A 224 -11.52 3.90 30.74
N LYS A 225 -10.58 2.93 30.74
CA LYS A 225 -9.52 2.82 31.76
C LYS A 225 -8.76 4.13 31.95
N CYS A 226 -8.48 4.85 30.86
CA CYS A 226 -7.78 6.14 30.89
C CYS A 226 -8.77 7.31 30.91
N HIS A 227 -9.75 7.33 30.00
CA HIS A 227 -10.66 8.46 29.84
C HIS A 227 -11.59 8.69 31.04
N LYS A 228 -11.90 7.67 31.85
CA LYS A 228 -12.71 7.87 33.07
C LYS A 228 -12.03 8.81 34.08
N LYS A 229 -10.69 8.88 34.09
CA LYS A 229 -9.93 9.78 34.97
C LYS A 229 -9.79 11.18 34.38
N MET A 230 -9.57 11.27 33.06
CA MET A 230 -9.25 12.53 32.37
C MET A 230 -10.49 13.29 31.88
N HIS A 231 -11.53 12.56 31.48
CA HIS A 231 -12.78 13.09 30.90
C HIS A 231 -13.99 12.37 31.51
N PRO A 232 -14.16 12.42 32.85
CA PRO A 232 -15.19 11.67 33.56
C PRO A 232 -16.61 12.02 33.09
N GLU A 233 -16.88 13.28 32.77
CA GLU A 233 -18.17 13.76 32.29
C GLU A 233 -18.53 13.18 30.91
N HIS A 234 -17.55 13.05 30.01
CA HIS A 234 -17.77 12.45 28.70
C HIS A 234 -18.05 10.94 28.83
N VAL A 235 -17.22 10.22 29.59
CA VAL A 235 -17.41 8.79 29.84
C VAL A 235 -18.74 8.53 30.52
N GLU A 236 -19.09 9.32 31.54
CA GLU A 236 -20.34 9.14 32.27
C GLU A 236 -21.56 9.51 31.43
N ARG A 237 -21.47 10.56 30.61
CA ARG A 237 -22.52 10.87 29.62
C ARG A 237 -22.73 9.69 28.69
N TRP A 238 -21.67 9.18 28.06
CA TRP A 238 -21.77 8.02 27.16
C TRP A 238 -22.34 6.77 27.87
N ARG A 239 -21.91 6.48 29.11
CA ARG A 239 -22.43 5.36 29.92
C ARG A 239 -23.90 5.52 30.29
N LYS A 240 -24.36 6.75 30.56
CA LYS A 240 -25.75 7.06 30.93
C LYS A 240 -26.67 7.12 29.71
N THR A 241 -26.21 7.69 28.61
CA THR A 241 -26.97 7.80 27.36
C THR A 241 -26.93 6.52 26.55
N LYS A 242 -26.44 5.42 27.16
CA LYS A 242 -26.05 4.15 26.57
C LYS A 242 -26.79 3.94 25.26
N PHE A 243 -26.04 3.79 24.18
CA PHE A 243 -26.57 3.30 22.93
C PHE A 243 -26.94 1.81 23.11
N GLU A 244 -27.88 1.51 24.04
CA GLU A 244 -28.53 0.22 24.33
C GLU A 244 -29.35 -0.30 23.14
N THR A 245 -29.05 0.26 21.98
CA THR A 245 -29.56 -0.09 20.69
C THR A 245 -29.46 -1.60 20.48
N PHE A 246 -28.42 -2.28 20.97
CA PHE A 246 -28.31 -3.73 20.88
C PHE A 246 -29.30 -4.45 21.79
N GLU A 247 -29.33 -4.14 23.09
CA GLU A 247 -30.29 -4.72 24.04
C GLU A 247 -31.75 -4.42 23.66
N ARG A 248 -31.98 -3.29 22.98
CA ARG A 248 -33.27 -2.90 22.42
C ARG A 248 -33.70 -3.81 21.28
N ILE A 249 -32.81 -4.09 20.31
CA ILE A 249 -33.13 -4.98 19.18
C ILE A 249 -33.20 -6.44 19.61
N GLU A 250 -32.43 -6.87 20.62
CA GLU A 250 -32.49 -8.24 21.14
C GLU A 250 -33.88 -8.62 21.66
N LYS A 251 -34.65 -7.62 22.10
CA LYS A 251 -36.02 -7.79 22.58
C LYS A 251 -37.05 -7.86 21.45
N GLU A 252 -36.72 -7.41 20.24
CA GLU A 252 -37.63 -7.30 19.11
C GLU A 252 -37.92 -8.67 18.45
N PRO A 253 -39.18 -8.94 18.07
CA PRO A 253 -39.57 -10.25 17.55
C PRO A 253 -38.92 -10.56 16.19
N ASP A 254 -38.72 -9.56 15.34
CA ASP A 254 -38.04 -9.71 14.05
C ASP A 254 -36.55 -10.04 14.20
N TYR A 255 -35.87 -9.51 15.23
CA TYR A 255 -34.49 -9.91 15.52
C TYR A 255 -34.42 -11.32 16.11
N LYS A 256 -35.29 -11.64 17.09
CA LYS A 256 -35.33 -12.97 17.73
C LYS A 256 -35.59 -14.09 16.73
N ASN A 257 -36.58 -13.90 15.89
CA ASN A 257 -37.04 -14.88 14.90
C ASN A 257 -36.34 -14.71 13.53
N GLY A 258 -35.51 -13.69 13.37
CA GLY A 258 -34.76 -13.43 12.15
C GLY A 258 -33.60 -14.43 11.97
N ASN A 259 -33.35 -14.81 10.72
CA ASN A 259 -32.19 -15.61 10.38
C ASN A 259 -30.88 -14.80 10.51
N ALA A 260 -29.73 -15.45 10.31
CA ALA A 260 -28.43 -14.80 10.40
C ALA A 260 -28.31 -13.59 9.45
N ASP A 261 -28.90 -13.67 8.26
CA ASP A 261 -28.84 -12.61 7.24
C ASP A 261 -29.61 -11.36 7.68
N TYR A 262 -30.77 -11.56 8.30
CA TYR A 262 -31.55 -10.49 8.90
C TYR A 262 -30.79 -9.82 10.05
N LYS A 263 -30.24 -10.61 10.98
CA LYS A 263 -29.47 -10.09 12.13
C LYS A 263 -28.26 -9.28 11.69
N ARG A 264 -27.58 -9.69 10.62
CA ARG A 264 -26.43 -8.94 10.04
C ARG A 264 -26.80 -7.53 9.57
N LYS A 265 -28.04 -7.31 9.10
CA LYS A 265 -28.51 -5.96 8.75
C LYS A 265 -28.60 -5.05 9.98
N CYS A 266 -28.92 -5.62 11.16
CA CYS A 266 -28.96 -4.89 12.43
C CYS A 266 -27.55 -4.54 12.94
N TYR A 267 -26.57 -5.43 12.75
CA TYR A 267 -25.20 -5.23 13.24
C TYR A 267 -24.54 -3.96 12.69
N LYS A 268 -24.87 -3.56 11.45
CA LYS A 268 -24.36 -2.33 10.82
C LYS A 268 -24.56 -1.06 11.66
N CYS A 269 -25.58 -1.01 12.50
CA CYS A 269 -25.90 0.18 13.29
C CYS A 269 -25.93 -0.06 14.81
N HIS A 270 -26.08 -1.32 15.23
CA HIS A 270 -26.28 -1.68 16.64
C HIS A 270 -25.04 -2.34 17.27
N THR A 271 -23.92 -2.40 16.55
CA THR A 271 -22.65 -2.95 17.06
C THR A 271 -21.49 -2.04 16.69
N THR A 272 -20.34 -2.29 17.27
CA THR A 272 -19.10 -1.56 16.97
C THR A 272 -18.18 -2.42 16.10
N GLY A 273 -17.66 -1.82 15.04
CA GLY A 273 -16.68 -2.47 14.15
C GLY A 273 -17.26 -3.62 13.32
N TYR A 274 -18.52 -3.53 12.89
CA TYR A 274 -19.09 -4.54 12.00
C TYR A 274 -18.40 -4.54 10.63
N ARG A 275 -17.87 -5.71 10.26
CA ARG A 275 -17.20 -5.99 8.98
C ARG A 275 -18.12 -6.84 8.10
N GLU A 276 -18.55 -6.30 6.96
CA GLU A 276 -19.51 -6.98 6.07
C GLU A 276 -18.89 -8.17 5.32
N ASP A 277 -17.63 -8.05 4.90
CA ASP A 277 -16.81 -9.12 4.31
C ASP A 277 -16.60 -10.29 5.25
N LYS A 278 -16.29 -10.01 6.53
CA LYS A 278 -16.04 -11.05 7.54
C LYS A 278 -17.32 -11.47 8.29
N LYS A 279 -18.41 -10.70 8.15
CA LYS A 279 -19.69 -10.90 8.85
C LYS A 279 -19.57 -10.92 10.38
N VAL A 280 -18.58 -10.22 10.94
CA VAL A 280 -18.30 -10.15 12.40
C VAL A 280 -18.33 -8.71 12.89
N TYR A 281 -18.54 -8.51 14.19
CA TYR A 281 -18.39 -7.22 14.88
C TYR A 281 -17.45 -7.38 16.08
N SER A 282 -16.93 -6.27 16.58
CA SER A 282 -15.93 -6.25 17.65
C SER A 282 -16.51 -6.08 19.05
N GLU A 283 -17.58 -5.29 19.20
CA GLU A 283 -18.26 -5.07 20.48
C GLU A 283 -19.78 -4.92 20.26
N GLN A 284 -20.59 -5.47 21.18
CA GLN A 284 -22.05 -5.27 21.18
C GLN A 284 -22.39 -3.83 21.57
N GLY A 285 -23.38 -3.24 20.91
CA GLY A 285 -23.75 -1.84 21.11
C GLY A 285 -22.80 -0.86 20.42
N VAL A 286 -23.17 0.42 20.46
CA VAL A 286 -22.37 1.52 19.89
C VAL A 286 -21.37 2.01 20.95
N GLY A 287 -20.14 1.53 20.82
CA GLY A 287 -18.98 1.79 21.67
C GLY A 287 -18.23 3.06 21.28
N CYS A 288 -17.11 3.32 21.98
CA CYS A 288 -16.24 4.47 21.69
C CYS A 288 -15.73 4.43 20.24
N GLU A 289 -15.35 3.25 19.77
CA GLU A 289 -14.76 3.02 18.44
C GLU A 289 -15.79 3.05 17.30
N ALA A 290 -17.10 3.08 17.60
CA ALA A 290 -18.12 3.26 16.57
C ALA A 290 -18.05 4.67 15.96
N CYS A 291 -17.67 5.66 16.77
CA CYS A 291 -17.47 7.04 16.34
C CYS A 291 -16.00 7.34 16.00
N HIS A 292 -15.07 6.86 16.81
CA HIS A 292 -13.64 7.19 16.67
C HIS A 292 -12.85 6.26 15.73
N GLY A 293 -13.45 5.16 15.28
CA GLY A 293 -12.75 4.12 14.52
C GLY A 293 -11.90 3.19 15.41
N PRO A 294 -11.16 2.24 14.80
CA PRO A 294 -10.32 1.28 15.53
C PRO A 294 -9.26 1.96 16.40
N GLY A 295 -9.15 1.51 17.65
CA GLY A 295 -8.30 2.14 18.66
C GLY A 295 -6.92 1.53 18.82
N GLU A 296 -6.49 0.59 17.98
CA GLU A 296 -5.18 -0.04 18.05
C GLU A 296 -4.05 1.00 18.14
N VAL A 297 -3.91 1.84 17.11
CA VAL A 297 -2.82 2.82 17.05
C VAL A 297 -3.05 3.97 18.01
N TYR A 298 -4.30 4.42 18.21
CA TYR A 298 -4.60 5.44 19.23
C TYR A 298 -4.15 4.98 20.61
N SER A 299 -4.51 3.76 20.99
CA SER A 299 -4.19 3.20 22.30
C SER A 299 -2.69 2.98 22.47
N HIS A 300 -1.97 2.64 21.41
CA HIS A 300 -0.51 2.52 21.44
C HIS A 300 0.15 3.89 21.66
N LEU A 301 -0.24 4.90 20.90
CA LEU A 301 0.31 6.26 21.03
C LEU A 301 -0.09 6.94 22.34
N MET A 302 -1.29 6.70 22.85
CA MET A 302 -1.76 7.31 24.10
C MET A 302 -1.33 6.55 25.36
N ALA A 303 -0.93 5.27 25.25
CA ALA A 303 -0.43 4.50 26.38
C ALA A 303 1.01 4.90 26.69
N GLY A 304 1.17 5.80 27.66
CA GLY A 304 2.45 6.40 28.05
C GLY A 304 3.51 5.45 28.65
N GLU A 305 3.28 4.13 28.73
CA GLU A 305 4.25 3.18 29.29
C GLU A 305 5.40 2.83 28.31
N HIS A 306 5.28 3.19 27.02
CA HIS A 306 6.28 2.90 26.00
C HIS A 306 6.60 4.09 25.08
N LYS A 307 6.88 5.27 25.65
CA LYS A 307 7.17 6.50 24.86
C LYS A 307 5.95 7.03 24.07
N GLY A 308 4.74 6.69 24.50
CA GLY A 308 3.51 7.24 23.97
C GLY A 308 3.42 8.75 24.22
N ASP A 309 2.86 9.47 23.27
CA ASP A 309 2.61 10.91 23.32
C ASP A 309 1.11 11.13 23.12
N VAL A 310 0.45 11.57 24.19
CA VAL A 310 -1.01 11.80 24.19
C VAL A 310 -1.41 12.77 23.09
N GLU A 311 -0.57 13.78 22.78
CA GLU A 311 -0.84 14.75 21.73
C GLU A 311 -0.85 14.09 20.35
N LYS A 312 0.09 13.18 20.09
CA LYS A 312 0.12 12.39 18.83
C LYS A 312 -1.13 11.54 18.68
N GLY A 313 -1.56 10.86 19.75
CA GLY A 313 -2.81 10.09 19.74
C GLY A 313 -4.04 10.98 19.49
N GLN A 314 -4.11 12.14 20.16
CA GLN A 314 -5.20 13.10 19.99
C GLN A 314 -5.26 13.65 18.56
N LYS A 315 -4.11 13.91 17.94
CA LYS A 315 -4.00 14.35 16.56
C LYS A 315 -4.65 13.34 15.60
N LEU A 316 -4.35 12.05 15.77
CA LEU A 316 -4.97 10.99 14.97
C LEU A 316 -6.48 10.88 15.22
N ALA A 317 -6.92 10.94 16.48
CA ALA A 317 -8.34 10.85 16.82
C ALA A 317 -9.16 12.04 16.28
N LYS A 318 -8.55 13.23 16.21
CA LYS A 318 -9.19 14.44 15.69
C LYS A 318 -9.37 14.41 14.17
N ILE A 319 -8.37 13.93 13.43
CA ILE A 319 -8.41 13.92 11.95
C ILE A 319 -9.24 12.77 11.38
N SER A 320 -9.35 11.66 12.12
CA SER A 320 -10.16 10.49 11.75
C SER A 320 -11.65 10.66 12.07
N PHE A 321 -12.01 11.55 13.00
CA PHE A 321 -13.40 11.76 13.37
C PHE A 321 -14.15 12.63 12.35
N ASP A 322 -15.32 12.15 11.92
CA ASP A 322 -16.25 12.87 11.07
C ASP A 322 -17.67 12.78 11.65
N PHE A 323 -18.36 13.92 11.79
CA PHE A 323 -19.75 13.96 12.24
C PHE A 323 -20.73 13.26 11.28
N LYS A 324 -20.34 13.06 10.01
CA LYS A 324 -21.12 12.24 9.06
C LYS A 324 -21.31 10.80 9.54
N ILE A 325 -20.50 10.30 10.50
CA ILE A 325 -20.67 8.98 11.14
C ILE A 325 -22.10 8.75 11.66
N CYS A 326 -22.75 9.78 12.20
CA CYS A 326 -24.13 9.68 12.67
C CYS A 326 -25.06 9.22 11.54
N GLY A 327 -24.79 9.68 10.32
CA GLY A 327 -25.52 9.34 9.10
C GLY A 327 -25.32 7.91 8.62
N ASP A 328 -24.33 7.16 9.12
CA ASP A 328 -24.19 5.72 8.78
C ASP A 328 -25.36 4.90 9.36
N CYS A 329 -25.99 5.42 10.42
CA CYS A 329 -27.08 4.76 11.14
C CYS A 329 -28.39 5.56 11.09
N HIS A 330 -28.33 6.88 11.26
CA HIS A 330 -29.50 7.75 11.33
C HIS A 330 -29.97 8.18 9.92
N ILE A 331 -30.33 7.19 9.11
CA ILE A 331 -30.83 7.37 7.75
C ILE A 331 -32.36 7.27 7.75
N PRO A 332 -33.09 8.14 7.01
CA PRO A 332 -34.52 7.95 6.78
C PRO A 332 -34.82 6.52 6.32
N LYS A 333 -35.90 5.94 6.83
CA LYS A 333 -36.38 4.60 6.44
C LYS A 333 -35.43 3.43 6.73
N ARG A 334 -34.36 3.62 7.51
CA ARG A 334 -33.42 2.52 7.85
C ARG A 334 -34.09 1.28 8.47
N HIS A 335 -35.23 1.48 9.15
CA HIS A 335 -36.02 0.42 9.79
C HIS A 335 -37.18 -0.12 8.93
N GLU A 336 -37.36 0.31 7.67
CA GLU A 336 -38.42 -0.21 6.79
C GLU A 336 -38.27 -1.70 6.48
N MET A 337 -37.03 -2.21 6.51
CA MET A 337 -36.72 -3.65 6.43
C MET A 337 -37.49 -4.51 7.46
N ARG A 338 -37.91 -3.93 8.60
CA ARG A 338 -38.75 -4.62 9.59
C ARG A 338 -40.17 -4.85 9.06
N LYS A 339 -40.72 -3.87 8.32
CA LYS A 339 -42.05 -3.99 7.70
C LYS A 339 -42.05 -5.10 6.66
N GLU A 340 -40.99 -5.20 5.87
CA GLU A 340 -40.81 -6.28 4.88
C GLU A 340 -40.76 -7.64 5.57
N TYR A 341 -39.97 -7.78 6.63
CA TYR A 341 -39.91 -9.00 7.43
C TYR A 341 -41.29 -9.47 7.90
N PHE A 342 -42.09 -8.57 8.49
CA PHE A 342 -43.43 -8.96 8.96
C PHE A 342 -44.41 -9.27 7.82
N LYS A 343 -44.30 -8.60 6.67
CA LYS A 343 -45.09 -8.92 5.48
C LYS A 343 -44.76 -10.32 4.96
N ASP A 344 -43.49 -10.69 4.93
CA ASP A 344 -43.07 -12.00 4.45
C ASP A 344 -43.51 -13.11 5.42
N VAL A 345 -43.39 -12.90 6.73
CA VAL A 345 -43.93 -13.83 7.74
C VAL A 345 -45.44 -14.01 7.60
N ALA A 346 -46.19 -12.94 7.27
CA ALA A 346 -47.63 -12.99 7.08
C ALA A 346 -48.07 -13.66 5.77
N ARG A 347 -47.19 -13.75 4.75
CA ARG A 347 -47.47 -14.44 3.47
C ARG A 347 -47.24 -15.95 3.55
N VAL A 348 -46.42 -16.39 4.50
CA VAL A 348 -46.06 -17.80 4.71
C VAL A 348 -46.98 -18.49 5.72
N LYS A 349 -47.75 -17.71 6.48
CA LYS A 349 -48.86 -18.19 7.32
C LYS A 349 -50.16 -18.16 6.53
#